data_AF-A0A2H9QEE6-F1
#
_entry.id   AF-A0A2H9QEE6-F1
#
_cell.length_a   1.000
_cell.length_b   1.000
_cell.length_c   1.000
_cell.angle_alpha   90.00
_cell.angle_beta   90.00
_cell.angle_gamma   90.00
#
_symmetry.space_group_name_H-M   'P 1'
#
loop_
_entity.id
_entity.type
_entity.pdbx_description
1 polymer ?
#
loop_
_entity_poly.entity_id
_entity_poly.type
_entity_poly.pdbx_seq_one_letter_code
_entity_poly.pdbx_strand_id
1 'polypeptide(L)'
;MVMKKGFFDRVYSIIDNSDILIEVIDARFPEKTRNKNIEGFIKRHEKELILVLNKSDLVSKRNADKTKKEIRKEFPCVFISS
;
A
#
# COMPACT_ATOMS: atom_id res chain seq x y z
N MET A 1 1.56 -4.25 21.21
CA MET A 1 0.97 -3.05 20.57
C MET A 1 -0.47 -2.95 21.03
N VAL A 2 -0.85 -1.94 21.82
CA VAL A 2 -2.23 -1.78 22.30
C VAL A 2 -3.03 -1.08 21.19
N MET A 3 -3.94 -1.80 20.54
CA MET A 3 -4.89 -1.22 19.60
C MET A 3 -5.89 -0.36 20.38
N LYS A 4 -5.97 0.93 20.07
CA LYS A 4 -6.97 1.83 20.65
C LYS A 4 -8.37 1.41 20.16
N LYS A 5 -9.33 1.40 21.09
CA LYS A 5 -10.75 1.18 20.78
C LYS A 5 -11.19 2.16 19.69
N GLY A 6 -11.85 1.67 18.64
CA GLY A 6 -12.34 2.48 17.52
C GLY A 6 -11.31 2.84 16.44
N PHE A 7 -10.08 2.29 16.48
CA PHE A 7 -9.08 2.54 15.43
C PHE A 7 -9.59 2.11 14.05
N PHE A 8 -10.14 0.90 13.93
CA PHE A 8 -10.64 0.38 12.67
C PHE A 8 -11.88 1.12 12.17
N ASP A 9 -12.78 1.54 13.07
CA ASP A 9 -13.94 2.36 12.69
C ASP A 9 -13.49 3.66 12.00
N ARG A 10 -12.44 4.29 12.54
CA ARG A 10 -11.83 5.48 11.91
C ARG A 10 -11.17 5.15 10.57
N VAL A 11 -10.46 4.03 10.47
CA VAL A 11 -9.84 3.59 9.20
C VAL A 11 -10.90 3.39 8.11
N TYR A 12 -11.99 2.68 8.42
CA TYR A 12 -13.08 2.46 7.47
C TYR A 12 -13.75 3.76 7.07
N SER A 13 -14.03 4.65 8.03
CA SER A 13 -14.58 5.98 7.73
C SER A 13 -13.66 6.79 6.81
N ILE A 14 -12.33 6.74 7.00
CA ILE A 14 -11.38 7.43 6.12
C ILE A 14 -11.41 6.83 4.71
N ILE A 15 -11.46 5.50 4.59
CA ILE A 15 -11.56 4.82 3.30
C ILE A 15 -12.80 5.27 2.54
N ASP A 16 -13.95 5.32 3.20
CA ASP A 16 -15.21 5.70 2.57
C ASP A 16 -15.22 7.16 2.10
N ASN A 17 -14.59 8.06 2.85
CA ASN A 17 -14.54 9.49 2.56
C ASN A 17 -13.37 9.93 1.66
N SER A 18 -12.51 8.99 1.23
CA SER A 18 -11.38 9.30 0.34
C SER A 18 -11.72 9.01 -1.11
N ASP A 19 -11.27 9.90 -2.01
CA ASP A 19 -11.33 9.68 -3.46
C ASP A 19 -10.21 8.74 -3.92
N ILE A 20 -9.01 8.93 -3.37
CA ILE A 20 -7.81 8.15 -3.69
C ILE A 20 -7.10 7.77 -2.38
N LEU A 21 -6.79 6.48 -2.24
CA LEU A 21 -6.00 5.97 -1.13
C LEU A 21 -4.56 5.71 -1.55
N ILE A 22 -3.65 5.91 -0.60
CA ILE A 22 -2.23 5.63 -0.76
C ILE A 22 -1.79 4.69 0.36
N GLU A 23 -1.22 3.55 -0.02
CA GLU A 23 -0.54 2.67 0.92
C GLU A 23 0.97 2.81 0.72
N VAL A 24 1.64 3.34 1.75
CA VAL A 24 3.10 3.49 1.75
C VAL A 24 3.73 2.23 2.30
N ILE A 25 4.55 1.57 1.49
CA ILE A 25 5.23 0.31 1.82
C ILE A 25 6.75 0.48 1.71
N ASP A 26 7.52 -0.33 2.45
CA ASP A 26 8.99 -0.30 2.41
C ASP A 26 9.47 -1.13 1.21
N ALA A 27 10.17 -0.51 0.26
CA ALA A 27 10.58 -1.14 -0.99
C ALA A 27 11.48 -2.37 -0.79
N ARG A 28 12.17 -2.47 0.36
CA ARG A 28 13.02 -3.61 0.71
C ARG A 28 12.21 -4.85 1.07
N PHE A 29 11.01 -4.65 1.62
CA PHE A 29 10.15 -5.71 2.14
C PHE A 29 8.68 -5.53 1.69
N PRO A 30 8.42 -5.40 0.38
CA PRO A 30 7.13 -4.95 -0.14
C PRO A 30 5.98 -5.82 0.36
N GLU A 31 6.10 -7.15 0.30
CA GLU A 31 5.04 -8.06 0.75
C GLU A 31 4.84 -8.09 2.27
N LYS A 32 5.86 -7.74 3.07
CA LYS A 32 5.75 -7.77 4.55
C LYS A 32 5.11 -6.49 5.11
N THR A 33 5.18 -5.40 4.37
CA THR A 33 4.66 -4.09 4.79
C THR A 33 3.32 -3.74 4.16
N ARG A 34 2.72 -4.67 3.43
CA ARG A 34 1.37 -4.57 2.86
C ARG A 34 0.31 -5.07 3.83
N ASN A 35 -0.89 -4.52 3.74
CA ASN A 35 -2.06 -5.02 4.46
C ASN A 35 -3.15 -5.53 3.51
N LYS A 36 -2.99 -6.79 3.08
CA LYS A 36 -3.92 -7.47 2.17
C LYS A 36 -5.39 -7.45 2.60
N ASN A 37 -5.66 -7.42 3.91
CA ASN A 37 -7.03 -7.35 4.43
C ASN A 37 -7.68 -5.99 4.13
N ILE A 38 -6.93 -4.89 4.34
CA ILE A 38 -7.39 -3.54 4.03
C ILE A 38 -7.42 -3.31 2.52
N GLU A 39 -6.40 -3.75 1.78
CA GLU A 39 -6.39 -3.70 0.31
C GLU A 39 -7.64 -4.39 -0.28
N GLY A 40 -7.98 -5.58 0.23
CA GLY A 40 -9.17 -6.31 -0.17
C GLY A 40 -10.48 -5.60 0.21
N PHE A 41 -10.50 -4.92 1.36
CA PHE A 41 -11.64 -4.09 1.76
C PHE A 41 -11.82 -2.91 0.80
N ILE A 42 -10.76 -2.16 0.52
CA ILE A 42 -10.75 -1.02 -0.41
C ILE A 42 -11.24 -1.47 -1.80
N LYS A 43 -10.72 -2.59 -2.31
CA LYS A 43 -11.12 -3.14 -3.60
C LYS A 43 -12.60 -3.54 -3.65
N ARG A 44 -13.15 -4.11 -2.57
CA ARG A 44 -14.59 -4.45 -2.49
C ARG A 44 -15.50 -3.22 -2.45
N HIS A 45 -14.98 -2.08 -2.00
CA HIS A 45 -15.71 -0.81 -1.98
C HIS A 45 -15.43 0.02 -3.23
N GLU A 46 -14.82 -0.58 -4.27
CA GLU A 46 -14.53 0.06 -5.56
C GLU A 46 -13.77 1.39 -5.44
N LYS A 47 -12.92 1.48 -4.42
CA LYS A 47 -12.07 2.65 -4.16
C LYS A 47 -10.71 2.49 -4.83
N GLU A 48 -10.16 3.61 -5.30
CA GLU A 48 -8.85 3.65 -5.95
C GLU A 48 -7.72 3.58 -4.91
N LEU A 49 -6.75 2.69 -5.14
CA LEU A 49 -5.57 2.50 -4.28
C LEU A 49 -4.28 2.55 -5.10
N ILE A 50 -3.33 3.36 -4.62
CA ILE A 50 -1.98 3.45 -5.17
C ILE A 50 -0.98 2.97 -4.12
N LEU A 51 -0.13 2.01 -4.51
CA LEU A 51 1.00 1.56 -3.69
C LEU A 51 2.22 2.46 -3.92
N VAL A 52 2.74 3.03 -2.84
CA VAL A 52 3.94 3.88 -2.83
C VAL A 52 5.07 3.12 -2.16
N LEU A 53 6.05 2.70 -2.96
CA LEU A 53 7.24 1.98 -2.48
C LEU A 53 8.32 2.99 -2.06
N ASN A 54 8.40 3.25 -0.76
CA ASN A 54 9.37 4.17 -0.17
C ASN A 54 10.73 3.48 0.10
N LYS A 55 11.80 4.28 0.23
CA LYS A 55 13.20 3.83 0.38
C LYS A 55 13.72 3.02 -0.80
N SER A 56 13.30 3.41 -2.00
CA SER A 56 13.65 2.68 -3.23
C SER A 56 15.16 2.72 -3.56
N ASP A 57 15.89 3.69 -3.00
CA ASP A 57 17.34 3.81 -3.03
C ASP A 57 18.06 2.61 -2.40
N LEU A 58 17.43 1.94 -1.43
CA LEU A 58 17.97 0.76 -0.75
C LEU A 58 17.76 -0.55 -1.51
N VAL A 59 17.22 -0.49 -2.74
CA VAL A 59 16.86 -1.65 -3.55
C VAL A 59 17.53 -1.55 -4.91
N SER A 60 18.12 -2.66 -5.39
CA SER A 60 18.71 -2.68 -6.73
C SER A 60 17.64 -2.49 -7.81
N LYS A 61 18.00 -1.84 -8.92
CA LYS A 61 17.09 -1.61 -10.06
C LYS A 61 16.41 -2.90 -10.53
N ARG A 62 17.17 -4.00 -10.64
CA ARG A 62 16.64 -5.33 -11.02
C ARG A 62 15.55 -5.81 -10.07
N ASN A 63 15.76 -5.66 -8.76
CA ASN A 63 14.78 -6.07 -7.76
C ASN A 63 13.56 -5.14 -7.78
N ALA A 64 13.76 -3.83 -7.91
CA ALA A 64 12.68 -2.86 -8.05
C ALA A 64 11.81 -3.15 -9.28
N ASP A 65 12.41 -3.44 -10.44
CA ASP A 65 11.68 -3.78 -11.67
C ASP A 65 10.88 -5.08 -11.53
N LYS A 66 11.46 -6.09 -10.89
CA LYS A 66 10.75 -7.35 -10.58
C LYS A 66 9.55 -7.08 -9.66
N THR A 67 9.76 -6.37 -8.54
CA THR A 67 8.69 -6.01 -7.60
C THR A 67 7.60 -5.20 -8.28
N LYS A 68 7.98 -4.21 -9.10
CA LYS A 68 7.05 -3.37 -9.87
C LYS A 68 6.17 -4.22 -10.80
N LYS A 69 6.76 -5.18 -11.51
CA LYS A 69 6.01 -6.08 -12.40
C LYS A 69 4.99 -6.91 -11.64
N GLU A 70 5.32 -7.38 -10.44
CA GLU A 70 4.40 -8.18 -9.62
C GLU A 70 3.29 -7.31 -9.02
N ILE A 71 3.63 -6.19 -8.37
CA ILE A 71 2.64 -5.31 -7.74
C ILE A 71 1.66 -4.72 -8.75
N ARG A 72 2.13 -4.35 -9.96
CA ARG A 72 1.27 -3.81 -11.02
C ARG A 72 0.18 -4.76 -11.52
N LYS A 73 0.25 -6.05 -11.19
CA LYS A 73 -0.84 -7.00 -11.47
C LYS A 73 -2.04 -6.78 -10.54
N GLU A 74 -1.81 -6.19 -9.37
CA GLU A 74 -2.83 -5.96 -8.34
C GLU A 74 -3.26 -4.50 -8.29
N PHE A 75 -2.30 -3.57 -8.21
CA PHE A 75 -2.57 -2.14 -8.05
C PHE A 75 -1.53 -1.27 -8.80
N PRO A 76 -1.89 -0.06 -9.22
CA PRO A 76 -0.93 0.96 -9.64
C PRO A 76 0.13 1.18 -8.54
N CYS A 77 1.39 1.34 -8.95
CA CYS A 77 2.45 1.63 -8.00
C CYS A 77 3.53 2.58 -8.53
N VAL A 78 4.13 3.31 -7.60
CA VAL A 78 5.25 4.23 -7.80
C VAL A 78 6.35 3.96 -6.77
N PHE A 79 7.59 4.22 -7.15
CA PHE A 79 8.76 4.07 -6.28
C PHE A 79 9.28 5.47 -5.97
N ILE A 80 9.49 5.75 -4.69
CA ILE A 80 10.01 7.02 -4.20
C ILE A 80 11.22 6.78 -3.31
N SER A 81 12.15 7.73 -3.31
CA SER A 81 13.23 7.85 -2.35
C SER A 81 13.15 9.25 -1.76
N SER A 82 13.28 9.38 -0.44
CA SER A 82 13.44 10.66 0.24
C SER A 82 14.91 11.02 0.36
#